data_AF-A0A239ID90-F1
#
_entry.id   AF-A0A239ID90-F1
#
_cell.length_a   1.000
_cell.length_b   1.000
_cell.length_c   1.000
_cell.angle_alpha   90.00
_cell.angle_beta   90.00
_cell.angle_gamma   90.00
#
_symmetry.space_group_name_H-M   'P 1'
#
loop_
_entity.id
_entity.type
_entity.pdbx_description
1 polymer ?
#
loop_
_entity_poly.entity_id
_entity_poly.type
_entity_poly.pdbx_seq_one_letter_code
_entity_poly.pdbx_strand_id
1 'polypeptide(L)'
;MKKVAEGIYIGQANYSISGELDQVKCKLKIEEILLDAPNREEKIKGEWVFTFQLETVKRSSKAINQGTEKEGFGVTINKINKTPMSFIMDYTQQVPEAYRADWHYVITELVVKDDLGNVYEGQGNGGAWTYRNRDYKLE
;
A
#
# COMPACT_ATOMS: atom_id res chain seq x y z
N MET A 1 14.48 -5.80 8.56
CA MET A 1 14.96 -5.78 9.97
C MET A 1 16.46 -5.54 9.96
N LYS A 2 16.99 -4.79 10.90
CA LYS A 2 18.41 -4.38 10.96
C LYS A 2 18.99 -4.75 12.33
N LYS A 3 20.14 -5.45 12.34
CA LYS A 3 20.92 -5.68 13.56
C LYS A 3 21.56 -4.37 14.00
N VAL A 4 21.41 -4.01 15.27
CA VAL A 4 21.99 -2.77 15.83
C VAL A 4 23.01 -3.05 16.92
N ALA A 5 22.94 -4.22 17.56
CA ALA A 5 23.97 -4.76 18.45
C ALA A 5 23.86 -6.30 18.49
N GLU A 6 24.75 -6.95 19.22
CA GLU A 6 24.61 -8.38 19.51
C GLU A 6 23.29 -8.66 20.23
N GLY A 7 22.49 -9.58 19.68
CA GLY A 7 21.15 -9.90 20.20
C GLY A 7 20.08 -8.81 20.01
N ILE A 8 20.38 -7.66 19.41
CA ILE A 8 19.43 -6.53 19.29
C ILE A 8 19.15 -6.21 17.82
N TYR A 9 17.86 -6.24 17.47
CA TYR A 9 17.35 -5.99 16.12
C TYR A 9 16.22 -4.97 16.15
N ILE A 10 16.15 -4.12 15.13
CA ILE A 10 15.06 -3.16 14.91
C ILE A 10 14.41 -3.45 13.55
N GLY A 11 13.08 -3.51 13.53
CA GLY A 11 12.30 -3.74 12.33
C GLY A 11 11.10 -2.81 12.27
N GLN A 12 10.56 -2.67 11.06
CA GLN A 12 9.32 -1.97 10.79
C GLN A 12 8.47 -2.88 9.89
N ALA A 13 7.19 -2.99 10.20
CA ALA A 13 6.19 -3.64 9.37
C ALA A 13 5.09 -2.61 9.07
N ASN A 14 4.76 -2.47 7.79
CA ASN A 14 3.74 -1.54 7.32
C ASN A 14 2.53 -2.36 6.85
N TYR A 15 1.33 -1.95 7.29
CA TYR A 15 0.07 -2.55 6.89
C TYR A 15 -0.88 -1.45 6.42
N SER A 16 -1.54 -1.68 5.30
CA SER A 16 -2.52 -0.76 4.72
C SER A 16 -3.91 -1.38 4.81
N ILE A 17 -4.88 -0.59 5.27
CA ILE A 17 -6.27 -1.01 5.45
C ILE A 17 -7.12 -0.15 4.52
N SER A 18 -7.95 -0.80 3.69
CA SER A 18 -8.89 -0.11 2.82
C SER A 18 -10.01 0.53 3.64
N GLY A 19 -10.42 1.73 3.24
CA GLY A 19 -11.54 2.45 3.85
C GLY A 19 -11.10 3.53 4.84
N GLU A 20 -12.09 4.17 5.44
CA GLU A 20 -11.90 5.26 6.41
C GLU A 20 -12.27 4.75 7.79
N LEU A 21 -11.28 4.70 8.69
CA LEU A 21 -11.44 4.25 10.06
C LEU A 21 -10.96 5.34 10.99
N ASP A 22 -11.75 5.68 12.00
CA ASP A 22 -11.33 6.62 13.06
C ASP A 22 -10.38 5.95 14.06
N GLN A 23 -10.45 4.62 14.15
CA GLN A 23 -9.70 3.82 15.09
C GLN A 23 -9.46 2.41 14.52
N VAL A 24 -8.31 1.82 14.88
CA VAL A 24 -7.97 0.44 14.52
C VAL A 24 -7.62 -0.33 15.78
N LYS A 25 -8.26 -1.49 15.96
CA LYS A 25 -7.91 -2.46 17.00
C LYS A 25 -6.96 -3.50 16.41
N CYS A 26 -5.80 -3.65 17.02
CA CYS A 26 -4.71 -4.45 16.51
C CYS A 26 -4.39 -5.60 17.46
N LYS A 27 -4.11 -6.77 16.89
CA LYS A 27 -3.52 -7.90 17.59
C LYS A 27 -2.31 -8.41 16.81
N LEU A 28 -1.12 -8.17 17.33
CA LEU A 28 0.12 -8.72 16.80
C LEU A 28 0.47 -9.97 17.59
N LYS A 29 0.50 -11.12 16.91
CA LYS A 29 0.91 -12.41 17.47
C LYS A 29 2.20 -12.85 16.79
N ILE A 30 3.24 -13.07 17.57
CA ILE A 30 4.51 -13.65 17.11
C ILE A 30 4.62 -15.01 17.79
N GLU A 31 4.72 -16.07 16.99
CA GLU A 31 4.73 -17.47 17.45
C GLU A 31 6.14 -18.09 17.40
N GLU A 32 6.97 -17.60 16.49
CA GLU A 32 8.34 -18.04 16.35
C GLU A 32 9.21 -16.93 15.74
N ILE A 33 10.49 -16.98 16.07
CA ILE A 33 11.54 -16.18 15.43
C ILE A 33 12.43 -17.16 14.67
N LEU A 34 12.44 -17.04 13.35
CA LEU A 34 13.32 -17.83 12.49
C LEU A 34 14.74 -17.26 12.57
N LEU A 35 15.72 -18.12 12.83
CA LEU A 35 17.12 -17.75 12.81
C LEU A 35 17.66 -17.82 11.38
N ASP A 36 18.56 -16.90 11.04
CA ASP A 36 19.22 -16.85 9.73
C ASP A 36 20.30 -17.93 9.66
N ALA A 37 19.84 -19.18 9.54
CA ALA A 37 20.65 -20.39 9.38
C ALA A 37 20.42 -20.96 7.96
N PRO A 38 21.40 -21.69 7.37
CA PRO A 38 21.33 -22.18 5.99
C PRO A 38 20.05 -22.93 5.63
N ASN A 39 19.47 -23.63 6.62
CA ASN A 39 18.28 -24.46 6.43
C ASN A 39 17.01 -23.82 7.03
N ARG A 40 17.12 -22.68 7.73
CA ARG A 40 16.02 -22.02 8.48
C ARG A 40 15.25 -22.92 9.46
N GLU A 41 15.80 -24.09 9.80
CA GLU A 41 15.18 -25.05 10.72
C GLU A 41 15.32 -24.61 12.18
N GLU A 42 16.36 -23.84 12.47
CA GLU A 42 16.55 -23.27 13.80
C GLU A 42 15.55 -22.14 14.05
N LYS A 43 14.79 -22.30 15.12
CA LYS A 43 13.75 -21.35 15.52
C LYS A 43 13.68 -21.19 17.02
N ILE A 44 13.39 -19.97 17.43
CA ILE A 44 13.04 -19.66 18.81
C ILE A 44 11.52 -19.66 18.88
N LYS A 45 10.95 -20.68 19.54
CA LYS A 45 9.52 -20.73 19.83
C LYS A 45 9.18 -19.76 20.97
N GLY A 46 8.03 -19.10 20.87
CA GLY A 46 7.50 -18.29 21.96
C GLY A 46 6.12 -17.75 21.66
N GLU A 47 5.47 -17.15 22.65
CA GLU A 47 4.13 -16.58 22.50
C GLU A 47 4.16 -15.11 22.89
N TRP A 48 4.50 -14.25 21.94
CA TRP A 48 4.47 -12.80 22.16
C TRP A 48 3.19 -12.25 21.55
N VAL A 49 2.30 -11.77 22.41
CA VAL A 49 0.99 -11.24 22.01
C VAL A 49 0.88 -9.79 22.46
N PHE A 50 0.69 -8.90 21.50
CA PHE A 50 0.45 -7.48 21.73
C PHE A 50 -0.95 -7.14 21.24
N THR A 51 -1.78 -6.63 22.13
CA THR A 51 -3.13 -6.14 21.80
C THR A 51 -3.18 -4.66 22.14
N PHE A 52 -3.50 -3.84 21.15
CA PHE A 52 -3.49 -2.39 21.29
C PHE A 52 -4.50 -1.75 20.35
N GLN A 53 -4.76 -0.47 20.56
CA GLN A 53 -5.69 0.32 19.78
C GLN A 53 -4.99 1.59 19.34
N LEU A 54 -5.16 1.97 18.09
CA LEU A 54 -4.60 3.18 17.51
C LEU A 54 -5.74 4.09 17.07
N GLU A 55 -5.69 5.35 17.50
CA GLU A 55 -6.53 6.41 16.95
C GLU A 55 -5.92 6.92 15.64
N THR A 56 -6.76 7.14 14.64
CA THR A 56 -6.31 7.68 13.36
C THR A 56 -5.89 9.14 13.51
N VAL A 57 -4.74 9.48 12.94
CA VAL A 57 -4.25 10.87 12.92
C VAL A 57 -5.21 11.74 12.12
N LYS A 58 -5.51 12.94 12.62
CA LYS A 58 -6.32 13.93 11.90
C LYS A 58 -5.77 14.14 10.50
N ARG A 59 -6.66 14.04 9.51
CA ARG A 59 -6.33 14.23 8.09
C ARG A 59 -7.29 15.20 7.43
N SER A 60 -6.81 15.86 6.39
CA SER A 60 -7.67 16.57 5.44
C SER A 60 -7.70 15.80 4.13
N SER A 61 -8.91 15.58 3.61
CA SER A 61 -9.13 14.80 2.40
C SER A 61 -9.69 15.70 1.30
N LYS A 62 -9.12 15.58 0.10
CA LYS A 62 -9.59 16.28 -1.09
C LYS A 62 -9.80 15.28 -2.22
N ALA A 63 -11.03 15.18 -2.70
CA ALA A 63 -11.31 14.50 -3.96
C ALA A 63 -10.69 15.30 -5.11
N ILE A 64 -9.94 14.62 -5.96
CA ILE A 64 -9.28 15.20 -7.13
C ILE A 64 -10.02 14.77 -8.39
N ASN A 65 -10.17 13.44 -8.58
CA ASN A 65 -10.82 12.82 -9.74
C ASN A 65 -10.32 13.36 -11.08
N GLN A 66 -9.01 13.57 -11.19
CA GLN A 66 -8.36 14.03 -12.42
C GLN A 66 -7.43 12.95 -12.92
N GLY A 67 -7.46 12.74 -14.24
CA GLY A 67 -6.66 11.72 -14.87
C GLY A 67 -6.24 12.11 -16.27
N THR A 68 -5.40 11.26 -16.83
CA THR A 68 -4.95 11.33 -18.22
C THR A 68 -5.09 9.96 -18.84
N GLU A 69 -5.28 9.92 -20.16
CA GLU A 69 -5.38 8.71 -20.94
C GLU A 69 -4.47 8.82 -22.16
N LYS A 70 -3.74 7.75 -22.44
CA LYS A 70 -2.96 7.59 -23.67
C LYS A 70 -3.07 6.15 -24.15
N GLU A 71 -3.47 5.95 -25.40
CA GLU A 71 -3.54 4.62 -26.03
C GLU A 71 -4.41 3.64 -25.22
N GLY A 72 -5.47 4.14 -24.57
CA GLY A 72 -6.38 3.37 -23.72
C GLY A 72 -5.85 3.06 -22.31
N PHE A 73 -4.60 3.38 -22.02
CA PHE A 73 -4.05 3.35 -20.66
C PHE A 73 -4.48 4.63 -19.95
N GLY A 74 -5.19 4.47 -18.84
CA GLY A 74 -5.67 5.59 -18.03
C GLY A 74 -5.02 5.59 -16.65
N VAL A 75 -4.67 6.78 -16.16
CA VAL A 75 -4.29 6.99 -14.76
C VAL A 75 -5.12 8.12 -14.20
N THR A 76 -5.85 7.87 -13.12
CA THR A 76 -6.69 8.86 -12.43
C THR A 76 -6.27 8.98 -10.98
N ILE A 77 -5.93 10.19 -10.55
CA ILE A 77 -5.78 10.52 -9.13
C ILE A 77 -7.17 10.79 -8.57
N ASN A 78 -7.63 9.91 -7.68
CA ASN A 78 -8.97 9.95 -7.12
C ASN A 78 -9.04 10.90 -5.93
N LYS A 79 -8.14 10.73 -4.96
CA LYS A 79 -8.18 11.43 -3.68
C LYS A 79 -6.77 11.66 -3.15
N ILE A 80 -6.58 12.79 -2.46
CA ILE A 80 -5.39 13.08 -1.68
C ILE A 80 -5.80 13.23 -0.22
N ASN A 81 -5.16 12.47 0.66
CA ASN A 81 -5.31 12.58 2.10
C ASN A 81 -4.03 13.15 2.70
N LYS A 82 -4.08 14.30 3.35
CA LYS A 82 -2.92 14.93 3.99
C LYS A 82 -3.00 14.80 5.50
N THR A 83 -1.90 14.38 6.11
CA THR A 83 -1.65 14.40 7.55
C THR A 83 -0.53 15.39 7.85
N PRO A 84 -0.25 15.72 9.12
CA PRO A 84 0.91 16.53 9.48
C PRO A 84 2.26 15.92 9.05
N MET A 85 2.35 14.59 8.91
CA MET A 85 3.62 13.88 8.65
C MET A 85 3.81 13.50 7.18
N SER A 86 2.73 13.27 6.44
CA SER A 86 2.76 12.76 5.07
C SER A 86 1.45 13.04 4.33
N PHE A 87 1.42 12.72 3.04
CA PHE A 87 0.17 12.64 2.27
C PHE A 87 0.08 11.29 1.55
N ILE A 88 -1.14 10.86 1.27
CA ILE A 88 -1.48 9.62 0.58
C ILE A 88 -2.28 9.99 -0.67
N MET A 89 -1.86 9.45 -1.82
CA MET A 89 -2.55 9.60 -3.09
C MET A 89 -3.23 8.28 -3.47
N ASP A 90 -4.56 8.30 -3.52
CA ASP A 90 -5.34 7.18 -4.03
C ASP A 90 -5.49 7.37 -5.54
N TYR A 91 -5.07 6.37 -6.34
CA TYR A 91 -5.18 6.43 -7.79
C TYR A 91 -5.72 5.14 -8.38
N THR A 92 -6.21 5.21 -9.61
CA THR A 92 -6.68 4.07 -10.39
C THR A 92 -5.91 4.01 -11.69
N GLN A 93 -5.45 2.80 -12.03
CA GLN A 93 -4.88 2.46 -13.32
C GLN A 93 -5.92 1.70 -14.14
N GLN A 94 -6.12 2.14 -15.38
CA GLN A 94 -6.91 1.44 -16.38
C GLN A 94 -5.94 0.87 -17.43
N VAL A 95 -6.04 -0.44 -17.67
CA VAL A 95 -5.23 -1.15 -18.68
C VAL A 95 -6.17 -1.62 -19.80
N PRO A 96 -5.84 -1.36 -21.08
CA PRO A 96 -6.64 -1.84 -22.19
C PRO A 96 -6.66 -3.37 -22.23
N GLU A 97 -7.78 -3.93 -22.67
CA GLU A 97 -7.99 -5.38 -22.69
C GLU A 97 -6.97 -6.12 -23.57
N ALA A 98 -6.63 -5.56 -24.73
CA ALA A 98 -5.65 -6.14 -25.64
C ALA A 98 -4.29 -6.42 -24.97
N TYR A 99 -3.86 -5.55 -24.04
CA TYR A 99 -2.59 -5.72 -23.33
C TYR A 99 -2.67 -6.73 -22.18
N ARG A 100 -3.88 -7.06 -21.69
CA ARG A 100 -4.06 -8.05 -20.63
C ARG A 100 -3.84 -9.48 -21.11
N ALA A 101 -3.97 -9.73 -22.42
CA ALA A 101 -3.69 -11.04 -23.00
C ALA A 101 -2.18 -11.31 -23.08
N ASP A 102 -1.39 -10.29 -23.36
CA ASP A 102 0.04 -10.43 -23.67
C ASP A 102 0.96 -10.13 -22.46
N TRP A 103 0.48 -9.38 -21.47
CA TRP A 103 1.27 -8.93 -20.34
C TRP A 103 0.65 -9.33 -18.99
N HIS A 104 1.42 -10.04 -18.18
CA HIS A 104 1.00 -10.47 -16.84
C HIS A 104 0.81 -9.29 -15.87
N TYR A 105 1.57 -8.20 -16.04
CA TYR A 105 1.52 -7.03 -15.17
C TYR A 105 1.81 -5.76 -15.96
N VAL A 106 1.03 -4.73 -15.65
CA VAL A 106 1.29 -3.34 -16.06
C VAL A 106 1.37 -2.52 -14.77
N ILE A 107 2.44 -1.76 -14.59
CA ILE A 107 2.71 -1.01 -13.37
C ILE A 107 2.73 0.48 -13.71
N THR A 108 2.02 1.28 -12.91
CA THR A 108 2.10 2.74 -12.95
C THR A 108 3.10 3.23 -11.90
N GLU A 109 4.07 4.02 -12.34
CA GLU A 109 4.95 4.78 -11.44
C GLU A 109 4.56 6.26 -11.46
N LEU A 110 4.48 6.88 -10.29
CA LEU A 110 4.11 8.29 -10.12
C LEU A 110 5.32 9.09 -9.65
N VAL A 111 5.61 10.20 -10.34
CA VAL A 111 6.58 11.20 -9.89
C VAL A 111 5.82 12.42 -9.39
N VAL A 112 5.96 12.74 -8.11
CA VAL A 112 5.21 13.82 -7.47
C VAL A 112 6.12 15.02 -7.22
N LYS A 113 5.72 16.19 -7.72
CA LYS A 113 6.45 17.45 -7.58
C LYS A 113 5.50 18.58 -7.19
N ASP A 114 5.99 19.55 -6.44
CA ASP A 114 5.27 20.82 -6.22
C ASP A 114 5.77 21.94 -7.16
N ASP A 115 5.14 23.11 -7.05
CA ASP A 115 5.48 24.32 -7.79
C ASP A 115 6.72 25.04 -7.25
N LEU A 116 7.22 24.64 -6.08
CA LEU A 116 8.47 25.11 -5.49
C LEU A 116 9.69 24.28 -5.94
N GLY A 117 9.47 23.22 -6.72
CA GLY A 117 10.51 22.35 -7.25
C GLY A 117 10.88 21.18 -6.34
N ASN A 118 10.16 20.96 -5.23
CA ASN A 118 10.36 19.79 -4.39
C ASN A 118 9.87 18.53 -5.11
N VAL A 119 10.60 17.43 -4.90
CA VAL A 119 10.22 16.09 -5.37
C VAL A 119 9.96 15.23 -4.14
N TYR A 120 8.83 14.53 -4.15
CA TYR A 120 8.42 13.73 -3.00
C TYR A 120 8.67 12.25 -3.24
N GLU A 121 9.36 11.63 -2.30
CA GLU A 121 9.52 10.18 -2.25
C GLU A 121 8.27 9.52 -1.66
N GLY A 122 7.90 8.38 -2.20
CA GLY A 122 6.72 7.63 -1.79
C GLY A 122 6.91 6.13 -1.93
N GLN A 123 6.05 5.37 -1.26
CA GLN A 123 5.98 3.92 -1.34
C GLN A 123 4.53 3.50 -1.63
N GLY A 124 4.37 2.39 -2.37
CA GLY A 124 3.06 1.84 -2.66
C GLY A 124 2.43 1.20 -1.41
N ASN A 125 1.14 1.45 -1.23
CA ASN A 125 0.33 0.88 -0.13
C ASN A 125 -0.45 -0.39 -0.56
N GLY A 126 -0.02 -1.03 -1.65
CA GLY A 126 -0.77 -2.10 -2.32
C GLY A 126 -1.85 -1.58 -3.26
N GLY A 127 -2.59 -2.51 -3.89
CA GLY A 127 -3.65 -2.21 -4.84
C GLY A 127 -4.67 -3.34 -4.92
N ALA A 128 -5.87 -3.01 -5.36
CA ALA A 128 -6.93 -3.96 -5.64
C ALA A 128 -7.36 -3.83 -7.10
N TRP A 129 -7.68 -4.95 -7.75
CA TRP A 129 -8.07 -5.01 -9.16
C TRP A 129 -9.50 -5.48 -9.28
N THR A 130 -10.25 -4.90 -10.21
CA THR A 130 -11.58 -5.37 -10.57
C THR A 130 -11.67 -5.57 -12.07
N TYR A 131 -12.39 -6.62 -12.49
CA TYR A 131 -12.69 -6.86 -13.90
C TYR A 131 -14.00 -6.16 -14.24
N ARG A 132 -13.94 -5.14 -15.10
CA ARG A 132 -15.14 -4.67 -15.79
C ARG A 132 -15.31 -5.50 -17.07
N ASN A 133 -16.11 -6.56 -17.00
CA ASN A 133 -16.73 -7.08 -18.22
C ASN A 133 -17.73 -6.04 -18.72
N ARG A 134 -17.62 -5.64 -19.98
CA ARG A 134 -18.73 -4.93 -20.66
C ARG A 134 -19.86 -5.93 -20.89
N ASP A 135 -21.05 -5.57 -20.42
CA ASP A 135 -22.36 -6.00 -20.90
C ASP A 135 -22.73 -7.49 -20.81
N TYR A 136 -23.38 -7.90 -19.71
CA TYR A 136 -24.55 -8.78 -19.85
C TYR A 136 -25.76 -7.87 -20.05
N LYS A 137 -26.22 -7.74 -21.31
CA LYS A 137 -27.61 -7.36 -21.55
C LYS A 137 -28.47 -8.51 -21.04
N LEU A 138 -29.26 -8.24 -20.01
CA LEU A 138 -30.42 -9.07 -19.72
C LEU A 138 -31.41 -8.81 -20.86
N GLU A 139 -31.59 -9.81 -21.71
CA GLU A 139 -32.80 -9.94 -22.53
C GLU A 139 -34.02 -10.22 -21.63
#